data_AF-A0A2G6PMR0-F1
#
_entry.id   AF-A0A2G6PMR0-F1
#
_cell.length_a   1.000
_cell.length_b   1.000
_cell.length_c   1.000
_cell.angle_alpha   90.00
_cell.angle_beta   90.00
_cell.angle_gamma   90.00
#
_symmetry.space_group_name_H-M   'P 1'
#
loop_
_entity.id
_entity.type
_entity.pdbx_description
1 polymer ?
#
loop_
_entity_poly.entity_id
_entity_poly.type
_entity_poly.pdbx_seq_one_letter_code
_entity_poly.pdbx_strand_id
1 'polypeptide(L)' 'MQFSFVKCFFLLLFVVTAGYNRAQDIAFVPPAFNYTTRNYNAGNQNWAIAQGKDGVIYIGNDYGLLSFDAVNWKLN' A
#
# COMPACT_ATOMS: atom_id res chain seq x y z
N MET A 1 -40.86 19.40 38.37
CA MET A 1 -40.59 17.99 38.00
C MET A 1 -40.51 17.75 36.49
N GLN A 2 -41.41 18.29 35.65
CA GLN A 2 -41.46 17.96 34.21
C GLN A 2 -40.23 18.41 33.37
N PHE A 3 -39.65 19.59 33.64
CA PHE A 3 -38.46 20.08 32.91
C PHE A 3 -37.18 19.26 33.17
N SER A 4 -37.08 18.57 34.30
CA SER A 4 -35.95 17.70 34.62
C SER A 4 -35.94 16.45 33.75
N PHE A 5 -37.12 15.92 33.45
CA PHE A 5 -37.30 14.69 32.69
C PHE A 5 -36.89 14.86 31.22
N VAL A 6 -37.23 16.01 30.63
CA VAL A 6 -36.86 16.37 29.25
C VAL A 6 -35.34 16.49 29.10
N LYS A 7 -34.66 17.08 30.10
CA LYS A 7 -33.19 17.16 30.11
C LYS A 7 -32.53 15.79 30.21
N CYS A 8 -33.04 14.91 31.08
CA CYS A 8 -32.54 13.54 31.20
C CYS A 8 -32.74 12.75 29.90
N PHE A 9 -33.85 12.96 29.19
CA PHE A 9 -34.09 12.33 27.89
C PHE A 9 -33.08 12.76 26.83
N PHE A 10 -32.82 14.07 26.68
CA PHE A 10 -31.81 14.56 25.73
C PHE A 10 -30.38 14.14 26.12
N LEU A 11 -30.08 14.07 27.42
CA LEU A 11 -28.79 13.57 27.92
C LEU A 11 -28.62 12.08 27.58
N LEU A 12 -29.66 11.27 27.80
CA LEU A 12 -29.64 9.85 27.47
C LEU A 12 -29.47 9.63 25.97
N LEU A 13 -30.16 10.41 25.14
CA LEU A 13 -30.04 10.36 23.69
C LEU A 13 -28.61 10.67 23.23
N PHE A 14 -27.98 11.69 23.82
CA PHE A 14 -26.59 12.04 23.53
C PHE A 14 -25.61 10.93 23.93
N VAL A 15 -25.79 10.32 25.10
CA VAL A 15 -24.93 9.21 25.58
C VAL A 15 -25.06 7.98 24.69
N VAL A 16 -26.28 7.66 24.25
CA VAL A 16 -26.52 6.51 23.36
C VAL A 16 -25.88 6.72 21.99
N THR A 17 -25.96 7.93 21.41
CA THR A 17 -25.42 8.18 20.06
C THR A 17 -23.90 8.39 20.04
N ALA A 18 -23.30 8.87 21.13
CA ALA A 18 -21.85 9.09 21.22
C ALA A 18 -21.01 7.80 21.10
N GLY A 19 -21.59 6.64 21.41
CA GLY A 19 -20.89 5.34 21.36
C GLY A 19 -20.76 4.71 19.97
N TYR A 20 -21.40 5.25 18.93
CA TYR A 20 -21.45 4.63 17.59
C TYR A 20 -20.43 5.19 16.59
N ASN A 21 -19.30 5.72 17.06
CA ASN A 21 -18.24 6.19 16.17
C ASN A 21 -17.36 5.01 15.75
N ARG A 22 -17.60 4.44 14.56
CA ARG A 22 -16.66 3.54 13.89
C ARG A 22 -15.92 4.32 12.80
N ALA A 23 -14.61 4.44 12.95
CA ALA A 23 -13.76 4.89 11.85
C ALA A 23 -13.79 3.84 10.72
N GLN A 24 -13.66 4.30 9.48
CA GLN A 24 -13.50 3.44 8.33
C GLN A 24 -12.08 2.87 8.29
N ASP A 25 -11.95 1.55 8.21
CA ASP A 25 -10.67 0.89 7.99
C ASP A 25 -10.18 1.24 6.57
N ILE A 26 -9.03 1.89 6.48
CA ILE A 26 -8.40 2.17 5.19
C ILE A 26 -7.66 0.90 4.76
N ALA A 27 -8.05 0.32 3.62
CA ALA A 27 -7.36 -0.82 3.06
C ALA A 27 -5.87 -0.51 2.82
N PHE A 28 -4.98 -1.43 3.20
CA PHE A 28 -3.56 -1.30 2.89
C PHE A 28 -3.35 -1.32 1.38
N VAL A 29 -2.71 -0.28 0.86
CA VAL A 29 -2.28 -0.19 -0.53
C VAL A 29 -0.75 -0.26 -0.54
N PRO A 30 -0.14 -1.33 -1.07
CA PRO A 30 1.31 -1.41 -1.19
C PRO A 30 1.85 -0.23 -2.01
N PRO A 31 2.97 0.38 -1.61
CA PRO A 31 3.60 1.41 -2.43
C PRO A 31 4.07 0.79 -3.76
N ALA A 32 3.70 1.41 -4.86
CA ALA A 32 4.19 1.05 -6.19
C ALA A 32 5.36 1.96 -6.56
N PHE A 33 6.48 1.37 -6.97
CA PHE A 33 7.67 2.09 -7.42
C PHE A 33 7.87 1.90 -8.91
N ASN A 34 8.07 2.99 -9.63
CA ASN A 34 8.34 2.98 -11.07
C ASN A 34 9.84 3.10 -11.33
N TYR A 35 10.40 2.16 -12.07
CA TYR A 35 11.78 2.19 -12.53
C TYR A 35 11.81 2.42 -14.04
N THR A 36 12.49 3.49 -14.44
CA THR A 36 12.71 3.85 -15.85
C THR A 36 13.95 3.15 -16.40
N THR A 37 14.11 3.13 -17.73
CA THR A 37 15.33 2.64 -18.39
C THR A 37 16.61 3.29 -17.88
N ARG A 38 16.54 4.53 -17.36
CA ARG A 38 17.69 5.21 -16.73
C ARG A 38 18.09 4.62 -15.39
N ASN A 39 17.14 3.99 -14.67
CA ASN A 39 17.44 3.39 -13.37
C ASN A 39 18.23 2.09 -13.51
N TYR A 40 17.90 1.26 -14.52
CA TYR A 40 18.51 -0.06 -14.70
C TYR A 40 19.47 -0.13 -15.89
N ASN A 41 19.62 0.96 -16.64
CA ASN A 41 20.58 1.12 -17.75
C ASN A 41 20.51 0.00 -18.81
N ALA A 42 19.30 -0.37 -19.24
CA ALA A 42 19.07 -1.40 -20.27
C ALA A 42 17.89 -1.05 -21.19
N GLY A 43 17.46 -2.01 -22.02
CA GLY A 43 16.37 -1.85 -22.99
C GLY A 43 15.02 -1.57 -22.33
N ASN A 44 14.07 -1.03 -23.08
CA ASN A 44 12.73 -0.71 -22.57
C ASN A 44 11.76 -1.91 -22.58
N GLN A 45 12.15 -3.06 -23.14
CA GLN A 45 11.32 -4.26 -23.19
C GLN A 45 11.79 -5.32 -22.18
N ASN A 46 10.83 -5.86 -21.43
CA ASN A 46 11.02 -6.90 -20.42
C ASN A 46 10.07 -8.06 -20.76
N TRP A 47 10.60 -9.28 -20.87
CA TRP A 47 9.89 -10.44 -21.44
C TRP A 47 9.49 -11.49 -20.41
N ALA A 48 10.26 -11.59 -19.33
CA ALA A 48 10.04 -12.56 -18.27
C ALA A 48 10.51 -12.00 -16.94
N ILE A 49 9.91 -12.46 -15.85
CA ILE A 49 10.27 -12.11 -14.48
C ILE A 49 10.26 -13.35 -13.60
N ALA A 50 11.24 -13.48 -12.72
CA ALA A 50 11.29 -14.52 -11.69
C ALA A 50 12.00 -13.98 -10.44
N GLN A 51 11.71 -14.58 -9.28
CA GLN A 51 12.39 -14.27 -8.03
C GLN A 51 13.28 -15.45 -7.63
N GLY A 52 14.54 -15.16 -7.29
CA GLY A 52 15.47 -16.13 -6.72
C GLY A 52 15.11 -16.51 -5.29
N LYS A 53 15.69 -17.62 -4.79
CA LYS A 53 15.51 -18.05 -3.39
C LYS A 53 16.09 -17.06 -2.38
N ASP A 54 17.01 -16.21 -2.82
CA ASP A 54 17.64 -15.11 -2.09
C ASP A 54 16.82 -13.80 -2.15
N GLY A 55 15.68 -13.80 -2.83
CA GLY A 55 14.80 -12.65 -2.95
C GLY A 55 15.14 -11.70 -4.10
N VAL A 56 16.25 -11.92 -4.82
CA VAL A 56 16.65 -11.11 -5.98
C VAL A 56 15.64 -11.29 -7.10
N ILE A 57 15.21 -10.17 -7.71
CA ILE A 57 14.34 -10.20 -8.89
C ILE A 57 15.18 -10.27 -10.15
N TYR A 58 14.89 -11.24 -11.01
CA TYR A 58 15.51 -11.41 -12.31
C TYR A 58 14.53 -11.08 -13.42
N ILE A 59 14.95 -10.28 -14.40
CA ILE A 59 14.13 -9.85 -15.52
C ILE A 59 14.88 -10.11 -16.84
N GLY A 60 14.25 -10.85 -17.75
CA GLY A 60 14.75 -11.00 -19.12
C GLY A 60 14.48 -9.72 -19.91
N ASN A 61 15.52 -9.03 -20.34
CA ASN A 61 15.48 -7.76 -21.05
C ASN A 61 16.16 -7.90 -22.42
N ASP A 62 15.83 -7.02 -23.38
CA ASP A 62 16.47 -7.03 -24.71
C ASP A 62 17.99 -6.99 -24.66
N TYR A 63 18.56 -6.35 -23.64
CA TYR A 63 20.01 -6.15 -23.54
C TYR A 63 20.71 -7.21 -22.68
N GLY A 64 19.97 -8.13 -22.06
CA GLY A 64 20.53 -9.17 -21.20
C GLY A 64 19.66 -9.51 -19.99
N LEU A 65 20.28 -10.09 -18.97
CA LEU A 65 19.58 -10.49 -17.74
C LEU A 65 19.75 -9.41 -16.67
N LEU A 66 18.68 -8.70 -16.36
CA LEU A 66 18.65 -7.77 -15.24
C LEU A 66 18.49 -8.53 -13.92
N SER A 67 19.19 -8.09 -12.88
CA SER A 67 18.99 -8.51 -11.49
C SER A 67 18.82 -7.29 -10.58
N PHE A 68 17.86 -7.37 -9.66
CA PHE A 68 17.51 -6.31 -8.72
C PHE A 68 17.43 -6.83 -7.28
N ASP A 69 18.24 -6.26 -6.37
CA ASP A 69 18.39 -6.69 -4.97
C ASP A 69 17.54 -5.86 -3.98
N ALA A 70 16.50 -5.18 -4.48
CA ALA A 70 15.70 -4.15 -3.79
C ALA A 70 16.34 -2.75 -3.71
N VAL A 71 17.61 -2.57 -4.09
CA VAL A 71 18.30 -1.27 -4.08
C VAL A 71 19.00 -0.99 -5.41
N ASN A 72 19.81 -1.94 -5.87
CA ASN A 72 20.70 -1.84 -7.01
C ASN A 72 20.20 -2.67 -8.17
N TRP A 73 20.36 -2.10 -9.36
CA TRP A 73 20.18 -2.80 -10.62
C TRP A 73 21.52 -3.25 -11.16
N LYS A 74 21.56 -4.45 -11.72
CA LYS A 74 22.72 -4.95 -12.45
C LYS A 74 22.27 -5.59 -13.75
N LEU A 75 22.87 -5.15 -14.86
CA LEU A 75 22.80 -5.83 -16.14
C LEU A 75 23.91 -6.87 -16.20
N ASN A 76 23.54 -8.14 -16.36
CA ASN A 76 24.47 -9.26 -16.52
C ASN A 76 24.61 -9.67 -17.98
#